data_AF-A0A6G0UXF6-F1
#
_entry.id   AF-A0A6G0UXF6-F1
#
_cell.length_a   1.000
_cell.length_b   1.000
_cell.length_c   1.000
_cell.angle_alpha   90.00
_cell.angle_beta   90.00
_cell.angle_gamma   90.00
#
_symmetry.space_group_name_H-M   'P 1'
#
loop_
_entity.id
_entity.type
_entity.pdbx_description
1 polymer ?
#
loop_
_entity_poly.entity_id
_entity_poly.type
_entity_poly.pdbx_seq_one_letter_code
_entity_poly.pdbx_strand_id
1 'polypeptide(L)'
;MAPRLGNMDVEQLKVPLGFIKIIEFVMALIVYVSLNGWRFDYHLKCDETGVDDIRDETNTFALPDIWIKNCSSDKKVQLFDTSYRFSASMVSLISIISIMYSLAMLFIYLYRWNAYTSDDNLPRMDTAITIVIACCWFIVFWSWWRQTSSLENYTSKENVLSRAVETKLCASTKDCGLDTYAMYAPLSVSVVAAMGCALLFAYNIWITYKETIWFRQRQMNQVPHTIETHTLG
;
A
#
# COMPACT_ATOMS: atom_id res chain seq x y z
N MET A 1 -28.74 -21.75 14.17
CA MET A 1 -28.88 -22.36 12.83
C MET A 1 -27.55 -22.18 12.11
N ALA A 2 -26.72 -23.22 12.03
CA ALA A 2 -25.41 -23.09 11.40
C ALA A 2 -25.59 -22.83 9.89
N PRO A 3 -24.99 -21.77 9.31
CA PRO A 3 -25.09 -21.53 7.88
C PRO A 3 -24.40 -22.69 7.15
N ARG A 4 -25.15 -23.44 6.33
CA ARG A 4 -24.57 -24.43 5.42
C ARG A 4 -23.71 -23.69 4.41
N LEU A 5 -22.39 -23.92 4.47
CA LEU A 5 -21.46 -23.51 3.42
C LEU A 5 -21.90 -24.18 2.11
N GLY A 6 -22.09 -23.39 1.05
CA GLY A 6 -22.39 -23.91 -0.29
C GLY A 6 -21.20 -24.68 -0.86
N ASN A 7 -21.43 -25.51 -1.88
CA ASN A 7 -20.34 -26.08 -2.67
C ASN A 7 -19.53 -24.96 -3.33
N MET A 8 -18.20 -25.14 -3.42
CA MET A 8 -17.32 -24.19 -4.10
C MET A 8 -17.68 -24.08 -5.58
N ASP A 9 -18.10 -22.90 -6.02
CA ASP A 9 -18.36 -22.62 -7.42
C ASP A 9 -17.17 -21.90 -8.06
N VAL A 10 -16.29 -22.69 -8.69
CA VAL A 10 -15.07 -22.21 -9.33
C VAL A 10 -15.35 -21.41 -10.61
N GLU A 11 -16.59 -21.47 -11.15
CA GLU A 11 -16.97 -20.68 -12.31
C GLU A 11 -16.96 -19.18 -12.02
N GLN A 12 -17.15 -18.79 -10.75
CA GLN A 12 -17.11 -17.40 -10.32
C GLN A 12 -15.71 -16.77 -10.41
N LEU A 13 -14.65 -17.57 -10.47
CA LEU A 13 -13.29 -17.07 -10.73
C LEU A 13 -13.09 -16.65 -12.20
N LYS A 14 -13.93 -17.15 -13.11
CA LYS A 14 -13.92 -16.76 -14.53
C LYS A 14 -14.71 -15.47 -14.78
N VAL A 15 -15.54 -15.07 -13.82
CA VAL A 15 -16.29 -13.80 -13.86
C VAL A 15 -15.31 -12.65 -13.58
N PRO A 16 -15.41 -11.51 -14.30
CA PRO A 16 -14.50 -10.37 -14.10
C PRO A 16 -14.46 -9.89 -12.64
N LEU A 17 -15.57 -10.00 -11.91
CA LEU A 17 -15.71 -9.59 -10.52
C LEU A 17 -14.93 -10.47 -9.53
N GLY A 18 -14.80 -11.78 -9.79
CA GLY A 18 -14.00 -12.68 -8.96
C GLY A 18 -12.50 -12.56 -9.28
N PHE A 19 -12.18 -12.45 -10.56
CA PHE A 19 -10.79 -12.33 -11.03
C PHE A 19 -10.09 -11.07 -10.51
N ILE A 20 -10.78 -9.92 -10.50
CA ILE A 20 -10.19 -8.67 -10.00
C ILE A 20 -9.81 -8.73 -8.52
N LYS A 21 -10.57 -9.46 -7.68
CA LYS A 21 -10.26 -9.63 -6.25
C LYS A 21 -8.95 -10.38 -6.00
N ILE A 22 -8.61 -11.33 -6.88
CA ILE A 22 -7.33 -12.03 -6.80
C ILE A 22 -6.18 -11.07 -7.09
N ILE A 23 -6.33 -10.22 -8.13
CA ILE A 23 -5.30 -9.24 -8.49
C ILE A 23 -5.16 -8.17 -7.39
N GLU A 24 -6.28 -7.66 -6.85
CA GLU A 24 -6.28 -6.73 -5.72
C GLU A 24 -5.54 -7.30 -4.50
N PHE A 25 -5.80 -8.57 -4.17
CA PHE A 25 -5.10 -9.28 -3.10
C PHE A 25 -3.59 -9.35 -3.35
N VAL A 26 -3.16 -9.81 -4.53
CA VAL A 26 -1.73 -9.97 -4.85
C VAL A 26 -1.02 -8.63 -4.84
N MET A 27 -1.62 -7.58 -5.40
CA MET A 27 -1.03 -6.25 -5.45
C MET A 27 -0.93 -5.62 -4.05
N ALA A 28 -1.97 -5.73 -3.23
CA ALA A 28 -1.92 -5.25 -1.85
C ALA A 28 -0.86 -5.99 -1.01
N LEU A 29 -0.67 -7.29 -1.26
CA LEU A 29 0.39 -8.08 -0.64
C LEU A 29 1.79 -7.60 -1.09
N ILE A 30 1.99 -7.31 -2.37
CA ILE A 30 3.25 -6.76 -2.88
C ILE A 30 3.57 -5.41 -2.21
N VAL A 31 2.57 -4.52 -2.06
CA VAL A 31 2.76 -3.25 -1.33
C VAL A 31 3.23 -3.52 0.09
N TYR A 32 2.53 -4.39 0.82
CA TYR A 32 2.86 -4.70 2.21
C TYR A 32 4.26 -5.28 2.38
N VAL A 33 4.64 -6.26 1.54
CA VAL A 33 5.97 -6.89 1.61
C VAL A 33 7.06 -5.89 1.21
N SER A 34 6.85 -5.11 0.16
CA SER A 34 7.84 -4.14 -0.33
C SER A 34 8.08 -3.01 0.67
N LEU A 35 7.03 -2.55 1.35
CA LEU A 35 7.12 -1.54 2.40
C LEU A 35 8.01 -1.99 3.56
N ASN A 36 7.89 -3.26 3.96
CA ASN A 36 8.72 -3.85 5.03
C ASN A 36 10.12 -4.30 4.54
N GLY A 37 10.40 -4.19 3.23
CA GLY A 37 11.67 -4.55 2.63
C GLY A 37 12.73 -3.46 2.64
N TRP A 38 12.36 -2.22 2.98
CA TRP A 38 13.30 -1.10 3.05
C TRP A 38 14.31 -1.28 4.19
N ARG A 39 15.59 -0.98 3.91
CA ARG A 39 16.69 -1.05 4.86
C ARG A 39 17.64 0.12 4.68
N PHE A 40 18.16 0.61 5.79
CA PHE A 40 19.20 1.63 5.84
C PHE A 40 20.32 1.17 6.77
N ASP A 41 21.51 1.06 6.22
CA ASP A 41 22.71 0.61 6.92
C ASP A 41 23.70 1.78 6.97
N TYR A 42 24.33 1.98 8.12
CA TYR A 42 25.41 2.94 8.25
C TYR A 42 26.62 2.30 8.91
N HIS A 43 27.79 2.75 8.48
CA HIS A 43 29.10 2.28 8.90
C HIS A 43 29.92 3.49 9.32
N LEU A 44 30.17 3.61 10.63
CA LEU A 44 31.00 4.66 11.19
C LEU A 44 32.36 4.08 11.58
N LYS A 45 33.42 4.67 11.02
CA LYS A 45 34.81 4.41 11.39
C LYS A 45 35.37 5.62 12.12
N CYS A 46 35.70 5.47 13.40
CA CYS A 46 36.45 6.44 14.19
C CYS A 46 37.83 5.86 14.52
N ASP A 47 38.93 6.46 14.04
CA ASP A 47 40.28 6.01 14.38
C ASP A 47 40.98 7.02 15.32
N GLU A 48 40.78 6.86 16.63
CA GLU A 48 41.56 7.61 17.63
C GLU A 48 42.50 6.71 18.45
N THR A 49 42.17 5.43 18.70
CA THR A 49 43.06 4.46 19.39
C THR A 49 42.71 2.97 19.13
N GLY A 50 41.90 2.67 18.11
CA GLY A 50 41.51 1.30 17.76
C GLY A 50 40.09 0.91 18.19
N VAL A 51 39.21 0.92 17.19
CA VAL A 51 37.98 0.11 17.07
C VAL A 51 36.77 0.53 17.92
N ASP A 52 36.09 1.58 17.45
CA ASP A 52 34.62 1.55 17.42
C ASP A 52 34.20 1.53 15.93
N ASP A 53 34.19 0.34 15.32
CA ASP A 53 33.49 0.08 14.06
C ASP A 53 32.01 -0.13 14.41
N ILE A 54 31.20 0.92 14.24
CA ILE A 54 29.77 0.83 14.51
C ILE A 54 29.07 0.56 13.19
N ARG A 55 28.60 -0.67 13.06
CA ARG A 55 27.66 -1.10 12.03
C ARG A 55 26.30 -1.32 12.68
N ASP A 56 25.31 -0.61 12.17
CA ASP A 56 23.94 -0.75 12.63
C ASP A 56 23.01 -0.73 11.42
N GLU A 57 21.98 -1.58 11.49
CA GLU A 57 21.02 -1.83 10.43
C GLU A 57 19.65 -1.41 10.96
N THR A 58 19.01 -0.46 10.27
CA THR A 58 17.69 0.04 10.67
C THR A 58 16.67 -0.08 9.55
N ASN A 59 15.52 -0.64 9.90
CA ASN A 59 14.36 -0.80 9.03
C ASN A 59 13.22 0.14 9.44
N THR A 60 13.54 1.21 10.19
CA THR A 60 12.55 2.10 10.79
C THR A 60 12.37 3.39 9.99
N PHE A 61 11.13 3.72 9.66
CA PHE A 61 10.76 4.97 8.98
C PHE A 61 10.75 6.21 9.90
N ALA A 62 11.12 6.08 11.19
CA ALA A 62 11.55 7.23 12.00
C ALA A 62 13.06 7.34 12.00
N LEU A 63 13.54 8.10 11.04
CA LEU A 63 14.92 8.50 10.98
C LEU A 63 15.41 9.23 12.25
N PRO A 64 14.58 9.99 13.00
CA PRO A 64 15.01 10.61 14.25
C PRO A 64 15.33 9.61 15.35
N ASP A 65 14.84 8.37 15.28
CA ASP A 65 15.17 7.36 16.29
C ASP A 65 16.55 6.72 16.04
N ILE A 66 17.23 7.10 14.94
CA ILE A 66 18.59 6.66 14.62
C ILE A 66 19.57 7.62 15.31
N TRP A 67 20.13 7.16 16.41
CA TRP A 67 21.11 7.89 17.21
C TRP A 67 22.51 7.42 16.88
N ILE A 68 23.32 8.28 16.25
CA ILE A 68 24.71 7.96 15.91
C ILE A 68 25.62 8.47 17.02
N LYS A 69 26.56 7.63 17.47
CA LYS A 69 27.59 8.02 18.44
C LYS A 69 28.56 9.01 17.78
N ASN A 70 28.85 10.12 18.43
CA ASN A 70 29.84 11.08 17.93
C ASN A 70 31.27 10.54 18.22
N CYS A 71 32.18 10.62 17.26
CA CYS A 71 33.57 10.15 17.46
C CYS A 71 34.34 11.06 18.42
N SER A 72 34.03 12.36 18.45
CA SER A 72 34.70 13.38 19.27
C SER A 72 34.14 13.48 20.70
N SER A 73 32.99 12.87 20.97
CA SER A 73 32.33 12.92 22.27
C SER A 73 31.44 11.69 22.40
N ASP A 74 31.44 11.00 23.54
CA ASP A 74 30.59 9.82 23.81
C ASP A 74 29.06 10.13 23.85
N LYS A 75 28.65 11.26 23.27
CA LYS A 75 27.28 11.72 23.12
C LYS A 75 26.71 11.21 21.81
N LYS A 76 25.42 10.85 21.86
CA LYS A 76 24.63 10.50 20.70
C LYS A 76 24.10 11.76 20.03
N VAL A 77 24.17 11.82 18.70
CA VAL A 77 23.66 12.91 17.87
C VAL A 77 22.60 12.37 16.91
N GLN A 78 21.56 13.18 16.67
CA GLN A 78 20.54 12.91 15.66
C GLN A 78 21.01 13.48 14.32
N LEU A 79 21.00 12.65 13.27
CA LEU A 79 21.27 13.08 11.90
C LEU A 79 20.02 13.58 11.16
N PHE A 80 18.84 13.17 11.62
CA PHE A 80 17.58 13.37 10.94
C PHE A 80 16.52 13.90 11.90
N ASP A 81 15.83 14.98 11.51
CA ASP A 81 14.80 15.61 12.35
C ASP A 81 13.37 15.22 11.92
N THR A 82 13.22 14.58 10.76
CA THR A 82 11.90 14.29 10.16
C THR A 82 11.57 12.81 10.24
N SER A 83 10.38 12.47 10.75
CA SER A 83 9.88 11.10 10.79
C SER A 83 8.81 10.86 9.72
N TYR A 84 8.86 9.68 9.09
CA TYR A 84 7.88 9.23 8.08
C TYR A 84 7.06 8.03 8.58
N ARG A 85 7.14 7.69 9.88
CA ARG A 85 6.41 6.57 10.51
C ARG A 85 4.92 6.61 10.20
N PHE A 86 4.29 7.79 10.28
CA PHE A 86 2.85 7.90 10.12
C PHE A 86 2.38 7.44 8.74
N SER A 87 3.02 7.89 7.66
CA SER A 87 2.60 7.49 6.33
C SER A 87 2.94 6.04 6.00
N ALA A 88 4.10 5.54 6.43
CA ALA A 88 4.42 4.12 6.27
C ALA A 88 3.34 3.27 6.96
N SER A 89 2.95 3.64 8.19
CA SER A 89 1.86 2.98 8.91
C SER A 89 0.52 3.08 8.17
N MET A 90 0.18 4.21 7.56
CA MET A 90 -1.04 4.33 6.75
C MET A 90 -1.04 3.41 5.53
N VAL A 91 0.08 3.34 4.79
CA VAL A 91 0.23 2.42 3.64
C VAL A 91 0.07 0.97 4.09
N SER A 92 0.72 0.60 5.20
CA SER A 92 0.62 -0.74 5.79
C SER A 92 -0.81 -1.09 6.20
N LEU A 93 -1.50 -0.18 6.88
CA LEU A 93 -2.88 -0.36 7.33
C LEU A 93 -3.84 -0.57 6.15
N ILE A 94 -3.78 0.31 5.15
CA ILE A 94 -4.65 0.20 3.96
C ILE A 94 -4.34 -1.08 3.16
N SER A 95 -3.08 -1.51 3.12
CA SER A 95 -2.70 -2.80 2.50
C SER A 95 -3.34 -3.99 3.21
N ILE A 96 -3.27 -4.05 4.55
CA ILE A 96 -3.88 -5.13 5.35
C ILE A 96 -5.41 -5.13 5.21
N ILE A 97 -6.04 -3.95 5.28
CA ILE A 97 -7.49 -3.80 5.09
C ILE A 97 -7.89 -4.31 3.70
N SER A 98 -7.13 -3.96 2.66
CA SER A 98 -7.40 -4.38 1.28
C SER A 98 -7.24 -5.89 1.09
N ILE A 99 -6.23 -6.50 1.71
CA ILE A 99 -6.01 -7.96 1.70
C ILE A 99 -7.20 -8.66 2.35
N MET A 100 -7.59 -8.24 3.56
CA MET A 100 -8.69 -8.85 4.30
C MET A 100 -10.02 -8.69 3.57
N TYR A 101 -10.28 -7.51 3.01
CA TYR A 101 -11.47 -7.23 2.22
C TYR A 101 -11.52 -8.09 0.94
N SER A 102 -10.42 -8.19 0.19
CA SER A 102 -10.35 -8.99 -1.03
C SER A 102 -10.60 -10.47 -0.76
N LEU A 103 -10.01 -11.01 0.32
CA LEU A 103 -10.24 -12.39 0.76
C LEU A 103 -11.68 -12.64 1.22
N ALA A 104 -12.26 -11.70 1.97
CA ALA A 104 -13.64 -11.82 2.45
C ALA A 104 -14.63 -11.82 1.27
N MET A 105 -14.45 -10.93 0.29
CA MET A 105 -15.29 -10.90 -0.90
C MET A 105 -15.10 -12.14 -1.78
N LEU A 106 -13.85 -12.59 -1.97
CA LEU A 106 -13.57 -13.82 -2.69
C LEU A 106 -14.26 -15.02 -2.04
N PHE A 107 -14.24 -15.10 -0.71
CA PHE A 107 -14.94 -16.14 0.04
C PHE A 107 -16.46 -16.08 -0.17
N ILE A 108 -17.06 -14.89 -0.12
CA ILE A 108 -18.49 -14.71 -0.39
C ILE A 108 -18.85 -15.16 -1.81
N TYR A 109 -18.03 -14.80 -2.80
CA TYR A 109 -18.24 -15.18 -4.20
C TYR A 109 -18.15 -16.69 -4.43
N LEU A 110 -17.21 -17.38 -3.79
CA LEU A 110 -17.03 -18.82 -3.97
C LEU A 110 -18.06 -19.68 -3.24
N TYR A 111 -18.50 -19.28 -2.04
CA TYR A 111 -19.32 -20.13 -1.17
C TYR A 111 -20.78 -19.67 -1.02
N ARG A 112 -21.08 -18.40 -1.31
CA ARG A 112 -22.42 -17.82 -1.11
C ARG A 112 -22.89 -16.99 -2.30
N TRP A 113 -22.55 -17.40 -3.52
CA TRP A 113 -22.99 -16.75 -4.76
C TRP A 113 -24.50 -16.51 -4.81
N ASN A 114 -25.30 -17.55 -4.54
CA ASN A 114 -26.76 -17.44 -4.55
C ASN A 114 -27.31 -16.39 -3.57
N ALA A 115 -26.65 -16.19 -2.42
CA ALA A 115 -27.03 -15.15 -1.47
C ALA A 115 -26.61 -13.76 -1.94
N TYR A 116 -25.45 -13.65 -2.61
CA TYR A 116 -24.95 -12.41 -3.19
C TYR A 116 -25.86 -11.89 -4.32
N THR A 117 -26.42 -12.77 -5.15
CA THR A 117 -27.34 -12.40 -6.24
C THR A 117 -28.78 -12.16 -5.77
N SER A 118 -29.21 -12.78 -4.67
CA SER A 118 -30.60 -12.69 -4.20
C SER A 118 -30.90 -11.45 -3.37
N ASP A 119 -29.89 -10.80 -2.79
CA ASP A 119 -30.04 -9.62 -1.93
C ASP A 119 -29.30 -8.41 -2.52
N ASP A 120 -30.06 -7.40 -2.95
CA ASP A 120 -29.53 -6.15 -3.52
C ASP A 120 -28.66 -5.34 -2.55
N ASN A 121 -28.73 -5.62 -1.24
CA ASN A 121 -27.93 -4.91 -0.24
C ASN A 121 -26.45 -5.31 -0.26
N LEU A 122 -26.15 -6.58 -0.54
CA LEU A 122 -24.78 -7.10 -0.53
C LEU A 122 -23.90 -6.45 -1.63
N PRO A 123 -24.33 -6.39 -2.91
CA PRO A 123 -23.58 -5.67 -3.95
C PRO A 123 -23.47 -4.16 -3.68
N ARG A 124 -24.50 -3.55 -3.09
CA ARG A 124 -24.48 -2.11 -2.76
C ARG A 124 -23.44 -1.79 -1.68
N MET A 125 -23.39 -2.61 -0.63
CA MET A 125 -22.37 -2.50 0.41
C MET A 125 -20.96 -2.75 -0.14
N ASP A 126 -20.79 -3.77 -0.99
CA ASP A 126 -19.51 -4.08 -1.62
C ASP A 126 -18.98 -2.88 -2.42
N THR A 127 -19.85 -2.28 -3.24
CA THR A 127 -19.52 -1.08 -4.03
C THR A 127 -19.13 0.08 -3.13
N ALA A 128 -19.89 0.34 -2.07
CA ALA A 128 -19.63 1.45 -1.14
C ALA A 128 -18.28 1.28 -0.43
N ILE A 129 -17.95 0.06 0.02
CA ILE A 129 -16.67 -0.26 0.65
C ILE A 129 -15.52 -0.12 -0.36
N THR A 130 -15.71 -0.61 -1.59
CA THR A 130 -14.73 -0.47 -2.68
C THR A 130 -14.40 0.99 -2.97
N ILE A 131 -15.41 1.88 -3.00
CA ILE A 131 -15.23 3.32 -3.20
C ILE A 131 -14.37 3.92 -2.09
N VAL A 132 -14.65 3.60 -0.83
CA VAL A 132 -13.87 4.10 0.31
C VAL A 132 -12.42 3.64 0.22
N ILE A 133 -12.19 2.35 -0.06
CA ILE A 133 -10.84 1.78 -0.18
C ILE A 133 -10.09 2.41 -1.37
N ALA A 134 -10.75 2.64 -2.51
CA ALA A 134 -10.16 3.30 -3.67
C ALA A 134 -9.68 4.72 -3.31
N CYS A 135 -10.54 5.53 -2.67
CA CYS A 135 -10.19 6.87 -2.22
C CYS A 135 -9.00 6.85 -1.23
N CYS A 136 -8.99 5.90 -0.28
CA CYS A 136 -7.86 5.71 0.62
C CYS A 136 -6.57 5.38 -0.13
N TRP A 137 -6.61 4.49 -1.12
CA TRP A 137 -5.44 4.17 -1.96
C TRP A 137 -4.92 5.37 -2.73
N PHE A 138 -5.78 6.22 -3.28
CA PHE A 138 -5.33 7.45 -3.97
C PHE A 138 -4.60 8.41 -3.03
N ILE A 139 -5.16 8.65 -1.84
CA ILE A 139 -4.56 9.54 -0.83
C ILE A 139 -3.21 8.98 -0.38
N VAL A 140 -3.17 7.67 -0.08
CA VAL A 140 -1.98 6.97 0.38
C VAL A 140 -0.91 6.90 -0.70
N PHE A 141 -1.26 6.60 -1.95
CA PHE A 141 -0.31 6.62 -3.06
C PHE A 141 0.36 7.98 -3.20
N TRP A 142 -0.43 9.06 -3.20
CA TRP A 142 0.08 10.40 -3.39
C TRP A 142 0.98 10.84 -2.23
N SER A 143 0.57 10.57 -0.99
CA SER A 143 1.38 10.88 0.18
C SER A 143 2.66 10.04 0.21
N TRP A 144 2.57 8.75 -0.12
CA TRP A 144 3.70 7.84 -0.10
C TRP A 144 4.74 8.19 -1.16
N TRP A 145 4.33 8.45 -2.40
CA TRP A 145 5.23 8.91 -3.48
C TRP A 145 6.08 10.11 -3.06
N ARG A 146 5.46 11.15 -2.48
CA ARG A 146 6.22 12.33 -2.03
C ARG A 146 7.21 12.01 -0.91
N GLN A 147 6.83 11.09 -0.02
CA GLN A 147 7.66 10.73 1.12
C GLN A 147 8.80 9.82 0.74
N THR A 148 8.61 8.89 -0.19
CA THR A 148 9.71 8.06 -0.71
C THR A 148 10.75 8.92 -1.41
N SER A 149 10.35 9.89 -2.23
CA SER A 149 11.29 10.84 -2.85
C SER A 149 12.03 11.69 -1.81
N SER A 150 11.35 12.10 -0.73
CA SER A 150 12.01 12.83 0.36
C SER A 150 13.01 11.95 1.09
N LEU A 151 12.64 10.69 1.37
CA LEU A 151 13.47 9.71 2.04
C LEU A 151 14.74 9.41 1.23
N GLU A 152 14.61 9.22 -0.08
CA GLU A 152 15.72 9.05 -1.01
C GLU A 152 16.68 10.25 -0.95
N ASN A 153 16.15 11.47 -0.96
CA ASN A 153 16.96 12.68 -0.83
C ASN A 153 17.70 12.74 0.52
N TYR A 154 17.01 12.51 1.65
CA TYR A 154 17.64 12.61 2.97
C TYR A 154 18.65 11.51 3.25
N THR A 155 18.42 10.28 2.76
CA THR A 155 19.29 9.13 2.99
C THR A 155 20.38 8.97 1.93
N SER A 156 20.40 9.83 0.90
CA SER A 156 21.48 9.88 -0.10
C SER A 156 22.83 10.11 0.58
N LYS A 157 23.86 9.39 0.12
CA LYS A 157 25.22 9.47 0.67
C LYS A 157 25.68 10.92 0.82
N GLU A 158 25.54 11.73 -0.23
CA GLU A 158 25.97 13.14 -0.21
C GLU A 158 25.31 13.97 0.90
N ASN A 159 24.00 13.78 1.11
CA ASN A 159 23.24 14.51 2.11
C ASN A 159 23.49 14.00 3.54
N VAL A 160 23.75 12.70 3.69
CA VAL A 160 24.14 12.12 4.97
C VAL A 160 25.54 12.59 5.37
N LEU A 161 26.49 12.60 4.43
CA LEU A 161 27.84 13.11 4.68
C LEU A 161 27.83 14.60 5.01
N SER A 162 27.06 15.42 4.29
CA SER A 162 26.98 16.86 4.58
C SER A 162 26.42 17.15 5.97
N ARG A 163 25.36 16.43 6.39
CA ARG A 163 24.80 16.49 7.75
C ARG A 163 25.79 16.01 8.80
N ALA A 164 26.58 14.98 8.52
CA ALA A 164 27.60 14.49 9.44
C ALA A 164 28.71 15.53 9.69
N VAL A 165 29.08 16.30 8.65
CA VAL A 165 30.01 17.43 8.76
C VAL A 165 29.41 18.56 9.60
N GLU A 166 28.15 18.93 9.34
CA GLU A 166 27.46 20.00 10.07
C GLU A 166 27.29 19.69 11.56
N THR A 167 26.96 18.44 11.88
CA THR A 167 26.81 17.93 13.26
C THR A 167 28.14 17.62 13.94
N LYS A 168 29.27 17.88 13.26
CA LYS A 168 30.63 17.69 13.79
C LYS A 168 30.87 16.26 14.31
N LEU A 169 30.33 15.25 13.63
CA LEU A 169 30.51 13.84 14.03
C LEU A 169 31.98 13.44 14.17
N CYS A 170 32.84 14.04 13.33
CA CYS A 170 34.24 13.68 13.16
C CYS A 170 35.21 14.83 13.50
N ALA A 171 34.78 15.86 14.24
CA ALA A 171 35.54 17.12 14.33
C ALA A 171 36.93 17.01 14.98
N SER A 172 37.23 15.96 15.75
CA SER A 172 38.53 15.75 16.42
C SER A 172 39.38 14.63 15.82
N THR A 173 38.85 13.85 14.89
CA THR A 173 39.48 12.61 14.40
C THR A 173 40.06 12.82 13.00
N LYS A 174 41.36 12.50 12.80
CA LYS A 174 42.02 12.68 11.49
C LYS A 174 41.54 11.69 10.43
N ASP A 175 41.21 10.46 10.81
CA ASP A 175 40.71 9.40 9.94
C ASP A 175 39.31 8.96 10.40
N CYS A 176 38.30 9.75 10.02
CA CYS A 176 36.90 9.45 10.29
C CYS A 176 36.14 9.21 8.97
N GLY A 177 35.46 8.08 8.88
CA GLY A 177 34.70 7.69 7.69
C GLY A 177 33.28 7.29 8.04
N LEU A 178 32.30 7.91 7.37
CA LEU A 178 30.90 7.49 7.40
C LEU A 178 30.53 6.95 6.03
N ASP A 179 30.29 5.64 5.93
CA ASP A 179 29.69 5.04 4.74
C ASP A 179 28.25 4.67 5.04
N THR A 180 27.35 4.96 4.11
CA THR A 180 25.94 4.64 4.24
C THR A 180 25.46 3.87 3.03
N TYR A 181 24.54 2.96 3.26
CA TYR A 181 23.92 2.15 2.23
C TYR A 181 22.42 2.09 2.49
N ALA A 182 21.64 2.45 1.48
CA ALA A 182 20.19 2.48 1.57
C ALA A 182 19.62 1.67 0.41
N MET A 183 18.68 0.78 0.72
CA MET A 183 18.07 -0.08 -0.29
C MET A 183 16.81 0.57 -0.85
N TYR A 184 16.90 1.23 -2.01
CA TYR A 184 15.81 2.00 -2.60
C TYR A 184 14.79 1.18 -3.41
N ALA A 185 15.18 0.02 -3.95
CA ALA A 185 14.31 -0.77 -4.81
C ALA A 185 12.94 -1.14 -4.17
N PRO A 186 12.87 -1.59 -2.90
CA PRO A 186 11.59 -1.88 -2.25
C PRO A 186 10.68 -0.65 -2.10
N LEU A 187 11.25 0.54 -1.89
CA LEU A 187 10.49 1.80 -1.87
C LEU A 187 9.83 2.05 -3.22
N SER A 188 10.60 2.04 -4.30
CA SER A 188 10.06 2.31 -5.65
C SER A 188 8.99 1.29 -6.05
N VAL A 189 9.22 0.00 -5.77
CA VAL A 189 8.24 -1.08 -6.01
C VAL A 189 6.96 -0.84 -5.20
N SER A 190 7.08 -0.48 -3.92
CA SER A 190 5.91 -0.23 -3.07
C SER A 190 5.04 0.91 -3.60
N VAL A 191 5.64 1.96 -4.18
CA VAL A 191 4.87 3.09 -4.72
C VAL A 191 4.17 2.72 -6.02
N VAL A 192 4.86 2.05 -6.94
CA VAL A 192 4.24 1.58 -8.20
C VAL A 192 3.11 0.59 -7.92
N ALA A 193 3.32 -0.32 -6.96
CA ALA A 193 2.28 -1.25 -6.55
C ALA A 193 1.08 -0.55 -5.87
N ALA A 194 1.31 0.49 -5.07
CA ALA A 194 0.25 1.29 -4.46
C ALA A 194 -0.57 2.07 -5.51
N MET A 195 0.11 2.61 -6.54
CA MET A 195 -0.56 3.20 -7.71
C MET A 195 -1.41 2.15 -8.44
N GLY A 196 -0.86 0.95 -8.65
CA GLY A 196 -1.58 -0.17 -9.23
C GLY A 196 -2.83 -0.55 -8.44
N CYS A 197 -2.75 -0.56 -7.10
CA CYS A 197 -3.91 -0.76 -6.24
C CYS A 197 -4.97 0.34 -6.45
N ALA A 198 -4.58 1.61 -6.44
CA ALA A 198 -5.51 2.72 -6.66
C ALA A 198 -6.27 2.57 -8.00
N LEU A 199 -5.55 2.20 -9.06
CA LEU A 199 -6.15 1.97 -10.38
C LEU A 199 -7.04 0.72 -10.41
N LEU A 200 -6.64 -0.37 -9.76
CA LEU A 200 -7.44 -1.61 -9.70
C LEU A 200 -8.75 -1.39 -8.96
N PHE A 201 -8.72 -0.76 -7.78
CA PHE A 201 -9.94 -0.45 -7.03
C PHE A 201 -10.83 0.54 -7.80
N ALA A 202 -10.26 1.51 -8.52
CA ALA A 202 -11.02 2.38 -9.42
C ALA A 202 -11.66 1.62 -10.59
N TYR A 203 -10.93 0.68 -11.18
CA TYR A 203 -11.43 -0.18 -12.25
C TYR A 203 -12.51 -1.14 -11.75
N ASN A 204 -12.44 -1.60 -10.51
CA ASN A 204 -13.48 -2.40 -9.87
C ASN A 204 -14.80 -1.63 -9.75
N ILE A 205 -14.73 -0.36 -9.32
CA ILE A 205 -15.89 0.54 -9.29
C ILE A 205 -16.47 0.72 -10.69
N TRP A 206 -15.61 0.86 -11.71
CA TRP A 206 -16.04 0.98 -13.10
C TRP A 206 -16.77 -0.28 -13.61
N ILE A 207 -16.23 -1.48 -13.36
CA ILE A 207 -16.89 -2.75 -13.71
C ILE A 207 -18.23 -2.84 -13.01
N THR A 208 -18.26 -2.58 -11.71
CA THR A 208 -19.48 -2.65 -10.91
C THR A 208 -20.53 -1.68 -11.45
N TYR A 209 -20.14 -0.43 -11.74
CA TYR A 209 -21.01 0.56 -12.38
C TYR A 209 -21.63 0.07 -13.70
N LYS A 210 -20.89 -0.70 -14.50
CA LYS A 210 -21.38 -1.27 -15.77
C LYS A 210 -22.29 -2.49 -15.55
N GLU A 211 -22.04 -3.32 -14.53
CA GLU A 211 -22.80 -4.56 -14.29
C GLU A 211 -24.05 -4.38 -13.41
N THR A 212 -24.02 -3.53 -12.37
CA THR A 212 -25.10 -3.36 -11.37
C THR A 212 -26.11 -2.27 -11.74
N ILE A 213 -26.90 -2.47 -12.79
CA ILE A 213 -28.31 -2.01 -12.82
C ILE A 213 -28.60 -0.55 -13.27
N TRP A 214 -27.72 0.47 -13.15
CA TRP A 214 -28.09 1.84 -13.60
C TRP A 214 -28.28 1.98 -15.13
N PHE A 215 -27.57 1.18 -15.94
CA PHE A 215 -27.81 1.09 -17.39
C PHE A 215 -28.92 0.11 -17.75
N ARG A 216 -29.05 -1.01 -17.03
CA ARG A 216 -30.08 -2.04 -17.29
C ARG A 216 -31.49 -1.51 -16.98
N GLN A 217 -31.63 -0.74 -15.91
CA GLN A 217 -32.90 -0.12 -15.50
C GLN A 217 -33.26 1.10 -16.38
N ARG A 218 -32.27 1.83 -16.93
CA ARG A 218 -32.51 2.83 -17.99
C ARG A 218 -32.95 2.20 -19.31
N GLN A 219 -32.42 1.03 -19.68
CA GLN A 219 -32.87 0.33 -20.89
C GLN A 219 -34.28 -0.26 -20.73
N MET A 220 -34.64 -0.81 -19.56
CA MET A 220 -36.02 -1.26 -19.32
C MET A 220 -37.03 -0.10 -19.24
N ASN A 221 -36.67 1.03 -18.63
CA ASN A 221 -37.55 2.22 -18.56
C ASN A 221 -37.69 2.98 -19.88
N GLN A 222 -36.96 2.61 -20.94
CA GLN A 222 -37.05 3.24 -22.27
C GLN A 222 -37.81 2.41 -23.30
N VAL A 223 -38.31 1.21 -22.96
CA VAL A 223 -39.20 0.44 -23.85
C VAL A 223 -40.62 1.01 -23.71
N PRO A 224 -41.19 1.70 -24.72
CA PRO A 224 -42.58 2.08 -24.67
C PRO A 224 -43.42 0.81 -24.74
N HIS A 225 -44.37 0.64 -23.82
CA HIS A 225 -45.41 -0.38 -23.92
C HIS A 225 -46.18 -0.20 -25.23
N THR A 226 -45.78 -0.92 -26.28
CA THR A 226 -46.53 -1.00 -27.53
C THR A 226 -46.75 -2.48 -27.83
N ILE A 227 -47.81 -3.05 -27.25
CA ILE A 227 -48.37 -4.35 -27.62
C ILE A 227 -49.89 -4.14 -27.57
N GLU A 228 -50.49 -3.74 -28.69
CA GLU A 228 -51.30 -4.59 -29.58
C GLU A 228 -52.56 -5.15 -28.92
N THR A 229 -53.69 -4.45 -29.13
CA THR A 229 -55.04 -5.02 -29.05
C THR A 229 -55.76 -4.84 -30.38
N HIS A 230 -55.41 -5.69 -31.36
CA HIS A 230 -56.26 -5.96 -32.51
C HIS A 230 -56.33 -7.46 -32.73
N THR A 231 -57.34 -8.10 -32.15
CA THR A 231 -58.09 -9.21 -32.75
C THR A 231 -59.25 -9.59 -31.83
N LEU A 232 -60.47 -9.19 -32.16
CA LEU A 232 -61.67 -10.00 -31.92
C LEU A 232 -62.58 -9.80 -33.12
N GLY A 233 -62.64 -10.84 -33.95
CA GLY A 233 -63.81 -11.14 -34.79
C GLY A 233 -64.86 -11.89 -33.98
#